data_AF-A0AAD1U3F7-F1
#
_entry.id   AF-A0AAD1U3F7-F1
#
_cell.length_a   1.000
_cell.length_b   1.000
_cell.length_c   1.000
_cell.angle_alpha   90.00
_cell.angle_beta   90.00
_cell.angle_gamma   90.00
#
_symmetry.space_group_name_H-M   'P 1'
#
loop_
_entity.id
_entity.type
_entity.pdbx_description
1 polymer ?
#
loop_
_entity_poly.entity_id
_entity_poly.type
_entity_poly.pdbx_seq_one_letter_code
_entity_poly.pdbx_strand_id
1 'polypeptide(L)' 'MKIQVNGMIYDEANRDCQCQLATTQNELFAFIQCLDLGMDGQETPIKKRYWGRYDHDDKEESIRAIMQNGGKWPLLPQ' A
#
# COMPACT_ATOMS: atom_id res chain seq x y z
N MET A 1 -9.07 -8.13 -3.68
CA MET A 1 -8.18 -8.70 -2.63
C MET A 1 -8.07 -7.73 -1.45
N LYS A 2 -7.96 -8.24 -0.20
CA LYS A 2 -7.93 -7.42 1.02
C LYS A 2 -6.78 -7.86 1.94
N ILE A 3 -5.97 -6.91 2.40
CA ILE A 3 -4.76 -7.10 3.20
C ILE A 3 -4.83 -6.17 4.40
N GLN A 4 -4.53 -6.68 5.59
CA GLN A 4 -4.53 -5.90 6.83
C GLN A 4 -3.25 -6.12 7.63
N VAL A 5 -2.62 -5.03 8.06
CA VAL A 5 -1.37 -5.06 8.79
C VAL A 5 -1.23 -3.84 9.70
N ASN A 6 -0.90 -4.04 10.99
CA ASN A 6 -0.59 -2.96 11.93
C ASN A 6 -1.63 -1.81 11.94
N GLY A 7 -2.93 -2.15 11.90
CA GLY A 7 -4.02 -1.15 11.83
C GLY A 7 -4.27 -0.56 10.44
N MET A 8 -3.41 -0.85 9.47
CA MET A 8 -3.57 -0.43 8.07
C MET A 8 -4.29 -1.50 7.26
N ILE A 9 -5.09 -1.05 6.30
CA ILE A 9 -5.87 -1.89 5.40
C ILE A 9 -5.68 -1.45 3.95
N TYR A 10 -5.39 -2.41 3.10
CA TYR A 10 -5.45 -2.28 1.66
C TYR A 10 -6.59 -3.17 1.16
N ASP A 11 -7.57 -2.58 0.49
CA ASP A 11 -8.68 -3.30 -0.12
C ASP A 11 -8.80 -2.87 -1.58
N GLU A 12 -8.51 -3.77 -2.50
CA GLU A 12 -8.55 -3.52 -3.94
C GLU A 12 -9.93 -3.07 -4.44
N ALA A 13 -11.02 -3.43 -3.73
CA ALA A 13 -12.37 -2.97 -4.06
C ALA A 13 -12.67 -1.55 -3.52
N ASN A 14 -11.84 -1.03 -2.62
CA ASN A 14 -12.00 0.30 -2.05
C ASN A 14 -11.30 1.34 -2.91
N ARG A 15 -12.07 2.33 -3.42
CA ARG A 15 -11.56 3.43 -4.26
C ARG A 15 -10.43 4.25 -3.62
N ASP A 16 -10.36 4.27 -2.29
CA ASP A 16 -9.36 5.01 -1.55
C ASP A 16 -8.07 4.20 -1.35
N CYS A 17 -8.08 2.90 -1.67
CA CYS A 17 -6.88 2.07 -1.79
C CYS A 17 -6.43 2.03 -3.26
N GLN A 18 -5.13 2.20 -3.49
CA GLN A 18 -4.57 2.20 -4.86
C GLN A 18 -3.29 1.38 -4.89
N CYS A 19 -3.08 0.67 -5.99
CA CYS A 19 -1.81 0.00 -6.29
C CYS A 19 -1.41 0.38 -7.70
N GLN A 20 -0.32 1.13 -7.83
CA GLN A 20 0.23 1.52 -9.12
C GLN A 20 1.55 0.79 -9.31
N LEU A 21 1.69 0.09 -10.43
CA LEU A 21 2.91 -0.65 -10.75
C LEU A 21 3.79 0.21 -11.65
N ALA A 22 5.09 0.21 -11.39
CA ALA A 22 6.08 0.84 -12.25
C ALA A 22 7.33 -0.03 -12.34
N THR A 23 7.84 -0.19 -13.56
CA THR A 23 9.07 -0.95 -13.82
C THR A 23 10.22 0.01 -14.06
N THR A 24 11.36 -0.25 -13.43
CA THR A 24 12.61 0.48 -13.68
C THR A 24 13.80 -0.44 -13.48
N GLN A 25 14.83 -0.33 -14.33
CA GLN A 25 16.04 -1.14 -14.25
C GLN A 25 15.77 -2.64 -14.06
N ASN A 26 14.84 -3.20 -14.85
CA ASN A 26 14.42 -4.60 -14.82
C ASN A 26 13.75 -5.06 -13.52
N GLU A 27 13.45 -4.15 -12.59
CA GLU A 27 12.75 -4.43 -11.34
C GLU A 27 11.35 -3.83 -11.38
N LEU A 28 10.38 -4.55 -10.81
CA LEU A 28 8.99 -4.10 -10.68
C LEU A 28 8.74 -3.56 -9.27
N PHE A 29 8.14 -2.39 -9.20
CA PHE A 29 7.77 -1.72 -7.95
C PHE A 29 6.28 -1.49 -7.91
N ALA A 30 5.72 -1.51 -6.70
CA ALA A 30 4.35 -1.08 -6.44
C ALA A 30 4.33 0.15 -5.54
N PHE A 31 3.46 1.08 -5.86
CA PHE A 31 3.11 2.26 -5.08
C PHE A 31 1.72 2.05 -4.51
N ILE A 32 1.66 1.81 -3.19
CA ILE A 32 0.46 1.41 -2.47
C ILE A 32 -0.09 2.61 -1.70
N GLN A 33 -1.35 2.96 -1.94
CA GLN A 33 -2.15 3.77 -1.03
C GLN A 33 -3.06 2.85 -0.22
N CYS A 34 -2.99 2.93 1.10
CA CYS A 34 -3.78 2.16 2.04
C CYS A 34 -4.43 3.10 3.08
N LEU A 35 -5.40 2.58 3.83
CA LEU A 35 -6.07 3.30 4.90
C LEU A 35 -5.53 2.85 6.25
N ASP A 36 -5.14 3.78 7.11
CA ASP A 36 -4.89 3.52 8.52
C ASP A 36 -6.16 3.81 9.30
N LEU A 37 -6.68 2.79 9.99
CA LEU A 37 -7.90 2.86 10.78
C LEU A 37 -7.66 3.20 12.26
N GLY A 38 -6.38 3.39 12.66
CA GLY A 38 -6.02 3.56 14.06
C GLY A 38 -6.14 2.26 14.87
N MET A 39 -5.83 2.32 16.17
CA MET A 39 -5.85 1.14 17.04
C MET A 39 -7.27 0.65 17.38
N ASP A 40 -8.26 1.55 17.37
CA ASP A 40 -9.63 1.24 17.82
C ASP A 40 -10.69 1.26 16.69
N GLY A 41 -10.29 1.50 15.43
CA GLY A 41 -11.19 1.47 14.27
C GLY A 41 -12.31 2.53 14.26
N GLN A 42 -12.32 3.44 15.23
CA GLN A 42 -13.28 4.54 15.35
C GLN A 42 -12.75 5.87 14.79
N GLU A 43 -11.47 5.90 14.38
CA GLU A 43 -10.86 7.10 13.84
C GLU A 43 -11.21 7.27 12.35
N THR A 44 -11.15 8.52 11.87
CA THR A 44 -11.33 8.78 10.44
C THR A 44 -10.20 8.11 9.67
N PRO A 45 -10.47 7.25 8.67
CA PRO A 45 -9.44 6.53 7.93
C PRO A 45 -8.41 7.50 7.31
N ILE A 46 -7.14 7.35 7.67
CA ILE A 46 -6.06 8.19 7.16
C ILE A 46 -5.39 7.50 5.98
N LYS A 47 -5.31 8.17 4.83
CA LYS A 47 -4.59 7.65 3.66
C LYS A 47 -3.09 7.67 3.93
N LYS A 48 -2.45 6.50 3.90
CA LYS A 48 -1.00 6.34 3.93
C LYS A 48 -0.50 5.79 2.61
N ARG A 49 0.75 6.10 2.27
CA ARG A 49 1.35 5.75 0.98
C ARG A 49 2.75 5.20 1.15
N TYR A 50 2.98 4.07 0.49
CA TYR A 50 4.21 3.31 0.57
C TYR A 50 4.63 2.85 -0.82
N TRP A 51 5.90 2.53 -0.98
CA TRP A 51 6.41 1.92 -2.19
C TRP A 51 7.48 0.89 -1.88
N GLY A 52 7.65 -0.08 -2.76
CA GLY A 52 8.69 -1.11 -2.67
C GLY A 52 8.59 -2.11 -3.81
N ARG A 53 9.45 -3.13 -3.77
CA ARG A 53 9.50 -4.20 -4.78
C ARG A 53 8.20 -4.99 -4.79
N TYR A 54 7.80 -5.42 -5.98
CA TYR A 54 6.57 -6.15 -6.19
C TYR A 54 6.80 -7.36 -7.10
N ASP A 55 6.29 -8.50 -6.68
CA ASP A 55 6.28 -9.75 -7.42
C ASP A 55 4.85 -10.10 -7.85
N HIS A 56 4.67 -10.48 -9.12
CA HIS A 56 3.37 -10.92 -9.64
C HIS A 56 2.98 -12.31 -9.13
N ASP A 57 3.98 -13.18 -8.90
CA ASP A 57 3.76 -14.54 -8.43
C ASP A 57 3.39 -14.56 -6.94
N ASP A 58 3.79 -13.50 -6.20
CA ASP A 58 3.43 -13.30 -4.79
C ASP A 58 2.91 -11.88 -4.51
N LYS A 59 1.79 -11.55 -5.17
CA LYS A 59 1.13 -10.25 -5.09
C LYS A 59 0.73 -9.87 -3.66
N GLU A 60 0.14 -10.81 -2.90
CA GLU A 60 -0.38 -10.52 -1.56
C GLU A 60 0.76 -10.21 -0.59
N GLU A 61 1.80 -11.05 -0.57
CA GLU A 61 2.94 -10.86 0.32
C GLU A 61 3.74 -9.61 -0.08
N SER A 62 3.88 -9.32 -1.38
CA SER A 62 4.51 -8.08 -1.86
C SER A 62 3.83 -6.84 -1.28
N ILE A 63 2.51 -6.75 -1.37
CA ILE A 63 1.76 -5.60 -0.84
C ILE A 63 1.85 -5.56 0.69
N ARG A 64 1.75 -6.71 1.37
CA ARG A 64 1.92 -6.81 2.82
C ARG A 64 3.28 -6.29 3.26
N ALA A 65 4.36 -6.73 2.61
CA ALA A 65 5.73 -6.31 2.89
C ALA A 65 5.93 -4.82 2.64
N ILE A 66 5.35 -4.27 1.57
CA ILE A 66 5.39 -2.82 1.28
C ILE A 66 4.64 -2.02 2.36
N MET A 67 3.47 -2.47 2.79
CA MET A 67 2.72 -1.79 3.86
C MET A 67 3.49 -1.80 5.20
N GLN A 68 4.25 -2.87 5.49
CA GLN A 68 5.03 -3.00 6.72
C GLN A 68 6.35 -2.21 6.69
N ASN A 69 7.12 -2.38 5.62
CA ASN A 69 8.54 -2.05 5.56
C ASN A 69 8.90 -1.16 4.36
N GLY A 70 7.93 -0.82 3.52
CA GLY A 70 8.14 -0.01 2.33
C GLY A 70 8.56 1.42 2.63
N GLY A 71 9.18 2.06 1.65
CA GLY A 71 9.52 3.47 1.72
C GLY A 71 8.26 4.32 1.74
N LYS A 72 8.23 5.40 2.53
CA LYS A 72 7.11 6.36 2.50
C LYS A 72 7.12 7.12 1.18
N TRP A 73 5.96 7.27 0.57
CA TRP A 73 5.77 8.05 -0.65
C TRP A 73 4.94 9.31 -0.36
N PRO A 74 5.51 10.52 -0.47
CA PRO A 74 4.77 11.74 -0.17
C PRO A 74 3.71 12.08 -1.23
N LEU A 75 2.78 12.97 -0.87
CA LEU A 75 2.02 13.72 -1.86
C LEU A 75 2.99 14.66 -2.58
N LEU A 76 3.31 14.38 -3.84
CA LEU A 76 3.98 15.35 -4.69
C LEU A 76 3.01 16.51 -4.99
N PRO A 77 3.49 17.77 -5.02
CA PRO A 77 2.69 18.89 -5.47
C PRO A 77 2.21 18.68 -6.91
N GLN A 78 1.01 19.19 -7.22
CA GLN A 78 0.42 19.17 -8.56
C GLN A 78 0.93 20.32 -9.42
#